data_AF-A0A836RPX0-F1
#
_entry.id   AF-A0A836RPX0-F1
#
_cell.length_a   1.000
_cell.length_b   1.000
_cell.length_c   1.000
_cell.angle_alpha   90.00
_cell.angle_beta   90.00
_cell.angle_gamma   90.00
#
_symmetry.space_group_name_H-M   'P 1'
#
loop_
_entity.id
_entity.type
_entity.pdbx_description
1 polymer ?
#
loop_
_entity_poly.entity_id
_entity_poly.type
_entity_poly.pdbx_seq_one_letter_code
_entity_poly.pdbx_strand_id
1 'polypeptide(L)'
;MKNFLGLIFLILLLFSCGEKTRPLKREVRAVWMSRFEYAQGKTAKQAKAYIRDSFQKFAAAGMNTIIFQVRGQADAIYRSQYEPWSNLLTDTLGKDPGWDPLEYALTEAHDSGLDLHAWINTFPAWKSEEAPPQKSQPLHPLLAHPDWLVCDSAGNPMKPSAGYITFSPGIPAVQEH
;
A
#
# COMPACT_ATOMS: atom_id res chain seq x y z
N MET A 1 -50.51 -37.94 -18.31
CA MET A 1 -49.20 -37.50 -18.84
C MET A 1 -49.13 -36.00 -19.16
N LYS A 2 -50.16 -35.36 -19.74
CA LYS A 2 -50.13 -33.92 -20.08
C LYS A 2 -49.94 -32.97 -18.87
N ASN A 3 -50.45 -33.34 -17.69
CA ASN A 3 -50.38 -32.48 -16.48
C ASN A 3 -49.04 -32.57 -15.73
N PHE A 4 -48.21 -33.58 -16.01
CA PHE A 4 -46.92 -33.76 -15.32
C PHE A 4 -45.80 -32.94 -15.99
N LEU A 5 -45.87 -32.80 -17.31
CA LEU A 5 -44.93 -31.99 -18.10
C LEU A 5 -45.07 -30.49 -17.81
N GLY A 6 -46.30 -30.02 -17.57
CA GLY A 6 -46.57 -28.63 -17.19
C GLY A 6 -46.00 -28.26 -15.81
N LEU A 7 -45.99 -29.21 -14.86
CA LEU A 7 -45.46 -28.99 -13.52
C LEU A 7 -43.92 -28.90 -13.52
N ILE A 8 -43.25 -29.72 -14.34
CA ILE A 8 -41.79 -29.66 -14.54
C ILE A 8 -41.40 -28.33 -15.21
N PHE A 9 -42.20 -27.87 -16.19
CA PHE A 9 -41.96 -26.59 -16.86
C PHE A 9 -42.12 -25.39 -15.91
N LEU A 10 -43.08 -25.45 -14.98
CA LEU A 10 -43.30 -24.42 -13.97
C LEU A 10 -42.16 -24.39 -12.92
N ILE A 11 -41.62 -25.55 -12.52
CA ILE A 11 -40.48 -25.65 -11.61
C ILE A 11 -39.20 -25.10 -12.27
N LEU A 12 -38.98 -25.36 -13.56
CA LEU A 12 -37.83 -24.82 -14.29
C LEU A 12 -37.88 -23.29 -14.47
N LEU A 13 -39.08 -22.71 -14.59
CA LEU A 13 -39.27 -21.26 -14.61
C LEU A 13 -38.93 -20.58 -13.26
N LEU A 14 -39.18 -21.26 -12.14
CA LEU A 14 -38.84 -20.76 -10.80
C LEU A 14 -37.32 -20.78 -10.52
N PHE A 15 -36.55 -21.63 -11.19
CA PHE A 15 -35.09 -21.64 -11.11
C PHE A 15 -34.40 -20.69 -12.11
N SER A 16 -35.14 -20.11 -13.06
CA SER A 16 -34.56 -19.27 -14.12
C SER A 16 -34.35 -17.80 -13.72
N CYS A 17 -34.75 -17.39 -12.52
CA CYS A 17 -34.57 -16.02 -12.04
C CYS A 17 -33.59 -15.94 -10.87
N GLY A 18 -32.39 -16.49 -11.05
CA GLY A 18 -31.24 -16.14 -10.24
C GLY A 18 -30.62 -14.85 -10.78
N GLU A 19 -31.29 -13.70 -10.61
CA GLU A 19 -30.58 -12.43 -10.77
C GLU A 19 -29.43 -12.44 -9.75
N LYS A 20 -28.19 -12.43 -10.26
CA LYS A 20 -27.02 -12.10 -9.45
C LYS A 20 -27.24 -10.67 -8.98
N THR A 21 -27.87 -10.49 -7.82
CA THR A 21 -27.93 -9.21 -7.14
C THR A 21 -26.50 -8.72 -7.02
N ARG A 22 -26.13 -7.73 -7.83
CA ARG A 22 -24.84 -7.07 -7.66
C ARG A 22 -24.86 -6.56 -6.22
N PRO A 23 -23.93 -6.97 -5.35
CA PRO A 23 -23.90 -6.44 -4.00
C PRO A 23 -23.90 -4.92 -4.13
N LEU A 24 -24.87 -4.27 -3.49
CA LEU A 24 -24.94 -2.82 -3.42
C LEU A 24 -23.57 -2.32 -3.03
N LYS A 25 -22.96 -1.46 -3.86
CA LYS A 25 -21.66 -0.87 -3.53
C LYS A 25 -21.84 -0.13 -2.21
N ARG A 26 -21.23 -0.66 -1.13
CA ARG A 26 -21.22 0.01 0.17
C ARG A 26 -20.53 1.36 -0.01
N GLU A 27 -21.09 2.40 0.58
CA GLU A 27 -20.42 3.70 0.69
C GLU A 27 -19.03 3.50 1.34
N VAL A 28 -17.98 4.02 0.71
CA VAL A 28 -16.62 3.99 1.25
C VAL A 28 -16.43 5.20 2.15
N ARG A 29 -16.07 4.96 3.41
CA ARG A 29 -15.75 5.98 4.42
C ARG A 29 -14.34 5.71 4.90
N ALA A 30 -13.39 6.33 4.22
CA ALA A 30 -11.99 6.00 4.33
C ALA A 30 -11.17 7.06 5.10
N VAL A 31 -10.13 6.59 5.78
CA VAL A 31 -9.09 7.43 6.37
C VAL A 31 -7.75 7.12 5.72
N TRP A 32 -7.04 8.14 5.25
CA TRP A 32 -5.64 8.03 4.85
C TRP A 32 -4.76 8.06 6.10
N MET A 33 -3.89 7.06 6.26
CA MET A 33 -2.87 7.03 7.29
C MET A 33 -1.51 6.98 6.61
N SER A 34 -0.75 8.07 6.72
CA SER A 34 0.58 8.13 6.13
C SER A 34 1.60 7.38 7.00
N ARG A 35 2.73 7.06 6.40
CA ARG A 35 3.83 6.39 7.12
C ARG A 35 4.43 7.24 8.24
N PHE A 36 4.29 8.55 8.16
CA PHE A 36 4.86 9.45 9.15
C PHE A 36 4.12 9.37 10.49
N GLU A 37 2.79 9.20 10.49
CA GLU A 37 2.02 9.16 11.74
C GLU A 37 2.36 7.92 12.57
N TYR A 38 2.44 6.74 11.95
CA TYR A 38 2.60 5.49 12.68
C TYR A 38 4.05 4.98 12.81
N ALA A 39 4.98 5.39 11.94
CA ALA A 39 6.37 4.91 11.99
C ALA A 39 7.34 5.94 12.59
N GLN A 40 7.28 7.21 12.16
CA GLN A 40 8.31 8.19 12.47
C GLN A 40 8.47 8.42 13.98
N GLY A 41 9.71 8.25 14.46
CA GLY A 41 10.08 8.46 15.86
C GLY A 41 9.43 7.48 16.84
N LYS A 42 8.90 6.34 16.35
CA LYS A 42 8.24 5.33 17.18
C LYS A 42 9.03 4.04 17.22
N THR A 43 9.15 3.48 18.42
CA THR A 43 9.53 2.07 18.59
C THR A 43 8.46 1.16 18.00
N ALA A 44 8.81 -0.10 17.68
CA ALA A 44 7.85 -1.10 17.22
C ALA A 44 6.62 -1.23 18.14
N LYS A 45 6.82 -1.15 19.47
CA LYS A 45 5.71 -1.19 20.45
C LYS A 45 4.79 0.02 20.32
N GLN A 46 5.35 1.22 20.17
CA GLN A 46 4.56 2.44 20.01
C GLN A 46 3.82 2.47 18.67
N ALA A 47 4.47 2.04 17.59
CA ALA A 47 3.86 1.95 16.27
C ALA A 47 2.67 0.98 16.28
N LYS A 48 2.83 -0.23 16.83
CA LYS A 48 1.76 -1.23 16.97
C LYS A 48 0.57 -0.68 17.78
N ALA A 49 0.84 -0.10 18.95
CA ALA A 49 -0.20 0.51 19.77
C ALA A 49 -0.92 1.64 19.02
N TYR A 50 -0.17 2.50 18.31
CA TYR A 50 -0.75 3.60 17.55
C TYR A 50 -1.65 3.12 16.41
N ILE A 51 -1.26 2.07 15.67
CA ILE A 51 -2.06 1.47 14.61
C ILE A 51 -3.38 0.92 15.18
N ARG A 52 -3.29 0.02 16.16
CA ARG A 52 -4.46 -0.59 16.81
C ARG A 52 -5.43 0.46 17.36
N ASP A 53 -4.92 1.38 18.18
CA ASP A 53 -5.75 2.36 18.87
C ASP A 53 -6.39 3.33 17.87
N SER A 54 -5.70 3.67 16.77
CA SER A 54 -6.26 4.48 15.68
C SER A 54 -7.37 3.73 14.95
N PHE A 55 -7.17 2.46 14.61
CA PHE A 55 -8.16 1.66 13.88
C PHE A 55 -9.44 1.46 14.68
N GLN A 56 -9.32 1.16 15.97
CA GLN A 56 -10.47 1.09 16.88
C GLN A 56 -11.25 2.40 16.93
N LYS A 57 -10.55 3.55 16.95
CA LYS A 57 -11.21 4.87 16.91
C LYS A 57 -11.90 5.14 15.59
N PHE A 58 -11.28 4.77 14.47
CA PHE A 58 -11.88 4.96 13.14
C PHE A 58 -13.13 4.09 12.97
N ALA A 59 -13.07 2.83 13.39
CA ALA A 59 -14.23 1.94 13.40
C ALA A 59 -15.36 2.50 14.29
N ALA A 60 -15.04 2.97 15.50
CA ALA A 60 -16.00 3.61 16.40
C ALA A 60 -16.62 4.90 15.82
N ALA A 61 -15.88 5.62 14.97
CA ALA A 61 -16.37 6.78 14.24
C ALA A 61 -17.17 6.42 12.97
N GLY A 62 -17.42 5.14 12.71
CA GLY A 62 -18.19 4.66 11.56
C GLY A 62 -17.40 4.60 10.25
N MET A 63 -16.07 4.80 10.29
CA MET A 63 -15.20 4.55 9.13
C MET A 63 -15.15 3.06 8.84
N ASN A 64 -14.85 2.73 7.60
CA ASN A 64 -14.96 1.35 7.13
C ASN A 64 -13.80 0.90 6.24
N THR A 65 -12.89 1.82 5.89
CA THR A 65 -11.69 1.54 5.09
C THR A 65 -10.52 2.37 5.60
N ILE A 66 -9.33 1.78 5.64
CA ILE A 66 -8.06 2.48 5.85
C ILE A 66 -7.26 2.44 4.57
N ILE A 67 -6.73 3.59 4.17
CA ILE A 67 -5.76 3.71 3.09
C ILE A 67 -4.39 3.92 3.75
N PHE A 68 -3.64 2.84 3.87
CA PHE A 68 -2.46 2.71 4.73
C PHE A 68 -1.17 2.81 3.90
N GLN A 69 -0.37 3.86 4.10
CA GLN A 69 0.85 4.05 3.30
C GLN A 69 1.90 3.01 3.65
N VAL A 70 2.37 2.27 2.64
CA VAL A 70 3.41 1.23 2.82
C VAL A 70 4.65 1.46 1.99
N ARG A 71 4.62 2.41 1.04
CA ARG A 71 5.76 2.80 0.22
C ARG A 71 5.87 4.31 0.08
N GLY A 72 7.07 4.84 0.29
CA GLY A 72 7.33 6.28 0.33
C GLY A 72 8.21 6.82 -0.79
N GLN A 73 9.50 6.51 -0.70
CA GLN A 73 10.59 7.02 -1.51
C GLN A 73 11.46 5.86 -2.01
N ALA A 74 10.83 4.90 -2.70
CA ALA A 74 11.43 3.62 -3.05
C ALA A 74 11.94 2.81 -1.84
N ASP A 75 11.23 2.96 -0.72
CA ASP A 75 11.42 2.23 0.53
C ASP A 75 10.11 1.61 1.02
N ALA A 76 10.21 0.42 1.60
CA ALA A 76 9.09 -0.41 2.01
C ALA A 76 8.87 -0.36 3.53
N ILE A 77 7.61 -0.34 3.95
CA ILE A 77 7.17 -0.52 5.34
C ILE A 77 6.42 -1.85 5.49
N TYR A 78 6.95 -2.85 4.79
CA TYR A 78 6.54 -4.25 4.77
C TYR A 78 7.73 -5.08 4.29
N ARG A 79 7.70 -6.39 4.50
CA ARG A 79 8.76 -7.28 4.03
C ARG A 79 8.74 -7.34 2.50
N SER A 80 9.70 -6.67 1.88
CA SER A 80 9.86 -6.62 0.43
C SER A 80 11.15 -7.30 -0.02
N GLN A 81 11.09 -7.96 -1.17
CA GLN A 81 12.27 -8.46 -1.89
C GLN A 81 12.81 -7.46 -2.92
N TYR A 82 12.07 -6.37 -3.16
CA TYR A 82 12.36 -5.39 -4.22
C TYR A 82 12.95 -4.09 -3.67
N GLU A 83 12.49 -3.65 -2.49
CA GLU A 83 12.85 -2.37 -1.90
C GLU A 83 13.30 -2.53 -0.44
N PRO A 84 14.27 -1.73 0.01
CA PRO A 84 14.76 -1.80 1.38
C PRO A 84 13.70 -1.32 2.37
N TRP A 85 13.82 -1.81 3.62
CA TRP A 85 13.06 -1.27 4.74
C TRP A 85 13.26 0.24 4.87
N SER A 86 12.16 0.97 5.09
CA SER A 86 12.19 2.40 5.34
C SER A 86 13.00 2.74 6.59
N ASN A 87 13.82 3.78 6.49
CA ASN A 87 14.53 4.32 7.64
C ASN A 87 13.57 4.87 8.72
N LEU A 88 12.31 5.15 8.40
CA LEU A 88 11.32 5.59 9.39
C LEU A 88 11.06 4.56 10.50
N LEU A 89 11.41 3.29 10.30
CA LEU A 89 11.17 2.21 11.26
C LEU A 89 12.33 2.00 12.24
N THR A 90 13.57 2.30 11.83
CA THR A 90 14.79 1.91 12.56
C THR A 90 15.90 2.96 12.53
N ASP A 91 15.63 4.13 11.95
CA ASP A 91 16.57 5.20 11.61
C ASP A 91 17.69 4.78 10.64
N THR A 92 17.64 3.55 10.11
CA THR A 92 18.64 2.98 9.20
C THR A 92 17.93 2.37 7.99
N LEU A 93 18.17 2.90 6.80
CA LEU A 93 17.61 2.37 5.56
C LEU A 93 18.05 0.90 5.36
N GLY A 94 17.09 0.02 5.08
CA GLY A 94 17.32 -1.40 4.83
C GLY A 94 17.47 -2.27 6.09
N LYS A 95 17.43 -1.69 7.30
CA LYS A 95 17.51 -2.48 8.54
C LYS A 95 16.13 -3.05 8.90
N ASP A 96 16.04 -4.38 9.00
CA ASP A 96 14.83 -5.10 9.42
C ASP A 96 14.40 -4.63 10.83
N PRO A 97 13.16 -4.16 11.00
CA PRO A 97 12.66 -3.69 12.29
C PRO A 97 12.28 -4.82 13.26
N GLY A 98 12.33 -6.08 12.83
CA GLY A 98 11.93 -7.27 13.59
C GLY A 98 10.43 -7.56 13.58
N TRP A 99 9.66 -6.88 12.74
CA TRP A 99 8.21 -7.07 12.55
C TRP A 99 7.77 -6.55 11.18
N ASP A 100 6.63 -7.00 10.67
CA ASP A 100 6.04 -6.48 9.44
C ASP A 100 4.85 -5.53 9.78
N PRO A 101 4.98 -4.21 9.51
CA PRO A 101 3.92 -3.26 9.81
C PRO A 101 2.65 -3.41 8.98
N LEU A 102 2.76 -3.85 7.71
CA LEU A 102 1.59 -4.10 6.87
C LEU A 102 0.85 -5.35 7.34
N GLU A 103 1.57 -6.44 7.66
CA GLU A 103 0.96 -7.65 8.22
C GLU A 103 0.21 -7.35 9.53
N TYR A 104 0.85 -6.58 10.42
CA TYR A 104 0.24 -6.15 11.68
C TYR A 104 -1.00 -5.28 11.45
N ALA A 105 -0.89 -4.26 10.59
CA ALA A 105 -2.02 -3.38 10.28
C ALA A 105 -3.18 -4.14 9.62
N LEU A 106 -2.90 -5.08 8.72
CA LEU A 106 -3.94 -5.90 8.07
C LEU A 106 -4.73 -6.70 9.10
N THR A 107 -4.04 -7.30 10.07
CA THR A 107 -4.65 -8.05 11.17
C THR A 107 -5.57 -7.14 12.01
N GLU A 108 -5.03 -6.02 12.49
CA GLU A 108 -5.79 -5.08 13.33
C GLU A 108 -6.97 -4.42 12.59
N ALA A 109 -6.85 -4.20 11.28
CA ALA A 109 -7.93 -3.67 10.46
C ALA A 109 -9.07 -4.68 10.38
N HIS A 110 -8.78 -5.94 10.05
CA HIS A 110 -9.79 -6.99 9.95
C HIS A 110 -10.46 -7.27 11.30
N ASP A 111 -9.69 -7.30 12.39
CA ASP A 111 -10.22 -7.48 13.75
C ASP A 111 -11.16 -6.31 14.15
N SER A 112 -10.94 -5.13 13.58
CA SER A 112 -11.79 -3.94 13.78
C SER A 112 -12.93 -3.81 12.76
N GLY A 113 -13.09 -4.77 11.83
CA GLY A 113 -14.10 -4.73 10.77
C GLY A 113 -13.85 -3.67 9.68
N LEU A 114 -12.59 -3.29 9.49
CA LEU A 114 -12.13 -2.33 8.48
C LEU A 114 -11.50 -3.04 7.29
N ASP A 115 -11.77 -2.53 6.08
CA ASP A 115 -11.00 -2.88 4.89
C ASP A 115 -9.65 -2.16 4.94
N LEU A 116 -8.55 -2.79 4.50
CA LEU A 116 -7.24 -2.13 4.38
C LEU A 116 -6.76 -2.10 2.93
N HIS A 117 -6.50 -0.90 2.43
CA HIS A 117 -5.94 -0.65 1.11
C HIS A 117 -4.50 -0.16 1.27
N ALA A 118 -3.53 -0.89 0.72
CA ALA A 118 -2.14 -0.46 0.71
C ALA A 118 -1.97 0.75 -0.21
N TRP A 119 -1.49 1.87 0.34
CA TRP A 119 -1.11 3.06 -0.41
C TRP A 119 0.37 3.01 -0.76
N ILE A 120 0.61 3.08 -2.07
CA ILE A 120 1.92 3.09 -2.69
C ILE A 120 2.08 4.41 -3.44
N ASN A 121 3.08 5.21 -3.07
CA ASN A 121 3.62 6.20 -4.00
C ASN A 121 4.37 5.44 -5.08
N THR A 122 4.19 5.71 -6.38
CA THR A 122 4.77 4.88 -7.45
C THR A 122 6.14 5.37 -7.93
N PHE A 123 6.24 6.64 -8.32
CA PHE A 123 7.45 7.19 -8.95
C PHE A 123 8.44 7.94 -8.03
N PRO A 124 8.07 8.43 -6.83
CA PRO A 124 9.05 9.03 -5.93
C PRO A 124 10.22 8.08 -5.64
N ALA A 125 11.42 8.52 -6.01
CA ALA A 125 12.65 7.74 -5.89
C ALA A 125 13.40 8.08 -4.61
N TRP A 126 13.46 9.36 -4.22
CA TRP A 126 14.19 9.80 -3.03
C TRP A 126 13.76 11.21 -2.60
N LYS A 127 13.87 11.52 -1.30
CA LYS A 127 13.64 12.88 -0.76
C LYS A 127 14.70 13.22 0.28
N SER A 128 15.87 13.63 -0.19
CA SER A 128 16.93 14.23 0.61
C SER A 128 17.88 14.98 -0.31
N GLU A 129 18.59 15.98 0.22
CA GLU A 129 19.70 16.65 -0.46
C GLU A 129 20.92 15.73 -0.61
N GLU A 130 21.00 14.69 0.23
CA GLU A 130 22.02 13.66 0.14
C GLU A 130 21.54 12.46 -0.68
N ALA A 131 22.46 11.79 -1.37
CA ALA A 131 22.16 10.53 -2.04
C ALA A 131 21.75 9.45 -1.00
N PRO A 132 20.93 8.44 -1.40
CA PRO A 132 20.61 7.33 -0.51
C PRO A 132 21.89 6.62 -0.03
N PRO A 133 21.87 6.04 1.18
CA PRO A 133 22.98 5.25 1.70
C PRO A 133 23.42 4.18 0.70
N GLN A 134 24.72 4.14 0.39
CA GLN A 134 25.32 3.28 -0.64
C GLN A 134 25.13 1.77 -0.39
N LYS A 135 24.60 1.39 0.78
CA LYS A 135 24.36 0.00 1.16
C LYS A 135 22.98 -0.12 1.78
N SER A 136 22.23 -1.09 1.28
CA SER A 136 20.94 -1.54 1.79
C SER A 136 20.70 -2.98 1.29
N GLN A 137 19.83 -3.73 1.96
CA GLN A 137 19.35 -5.02 1.47
C GLN A 137 17.81 -5.05 1.46
N PRO A 138 17.16 -5.27 0.30
CA PRO A 138 17.73 -5.20 -1.06
C PRO A 138 18.35 -3.81 -1.36
N LEU A 139 19.16 -3.71 -2.42
CA LEU A 139 19.78 -2.44 -2.79
C LEU A 139 18.70 -1.44 -3.22
N HIS A 140 18.76 -0.22 -2.69
CA HIS A 140 17.82 0.84 -3.02
C HIS A 140 17.71 1.05 -4.55
N PRO A 141 16.51 1.11 -5.15
CA PRO A 141 16.34 1.15 -6.61
C PRO A 141 17.09 2.30 -7.29
N LEU A 142 17.17 3.48 -6.68
CA LEU A 142 17.95 4.60 -7.22
C LEU A 142 19.46 4.32 -7.36
N LEU A 143 20.02 3.44 -6.51
CA LEU A 143 21.42 3.05 -6.60
C LEU A 143 21.63 1.94 -7.64
N ALA A 144 20.67 1.03 -7.75
CA ALA A 144 20.69 -0.03 -8.74
C ALA A 144 20.49 0.50 -10.17
N HIS A 145 19.65 1.53 -10.31
CA HIS A 145 19.20 2.09 -11.59
C HIS A 145 19.21 3.63 -11.57
N PRO A 146 20.40 4.26 -11.52
CA PRO A 146 20.50 5.73 -11.53
C PRO A 146 19.99 6.35 -12.85
N ASP A 147 19.95 5.56 -13.92
CA ASP A 147 19.43 5.91 -15.24
C ASP A 147 17.90 6.01 -15.30
N TRP A 148 17.19 5.57 -14.24
CA TRP A 148 15.73 5.64 -14.19
C TRP A 148 15.17 7.02 -13.84
N LEU A 149 15.99 7.96 -13.43
CA LEU A 149 15.53 9.30 -13.04
C LEU A 149 14.91 10.07 -14.22
N VAL A 150 13.93 10.91 -13.91
CA VAL A 150 13.46 11.93 -14.86
C VAL A 150 14.63 12.87 -15.21
N CYS A 151 14.71 13.25 -16.48
CA CYS A 151 15.68 14.23 -16.98
C CYS A 151 15.03 15.54 -17.39
N ASP A 152 15.81 16.62 -17.36
CA ASP A 152 15.44 17.89 -17.98
C ASP A 152 15.50 17.83 -19.53
N SER A 153 15.19 18.93 -20.21
CA SER A 153 15.22 19.01 -21.68
C SER A 153 16.62 18.88 -22.30
N ALA A 154 17.67 19.05 -21.50
CA ALA A 154 19.06 18.84 -21.91
C ALA A 154 19.55 17.41 -21.61
N GLY A 155 18.70 16.55 -21.03
CA GLY A 155 19.02 15.17 -20.69
C GLY A 155 19.72 15.00 -19.34
N ASN A 156 19.82 16.05 -18.52
CA ASN A 156 20.42 15.91 -17.18
C ASN A 156 19.40 15.28 -16.22
N PRO A 157 19.77 14.23 -15.46
CA PRO A 157 18.86 13.64 -14.49
C PRO A 157 18.60 14.59 -13.32
N MET A 158 17.44 14.44 -12.68
CA MET A 158 17.15 15.11 -11.41
C MET A 158 18.27 14.85 -10.40
N LYS A 159 18.61 15.87 -9.61
CA LYS A 159 19.62 15.78 -8.55
C LYS A 159 18.93 15.71 -7.18
N PRO A 160 19.52 15.02 -6.18
CA PRO A 160 19.07 15.05 -4.80
C PRO A 160 18.74 16.48 -4.33
N SER A 161 17.63 16.64 -3.62
CA SER A 161 17.11 17.93 -3.17
C SER A 161 16.21 17.74 -1.95
N ALA A 162 15.84 18.84 -1.27
CA ALA A 162 14.84 18.80 -0.20
C ALA A 162 13.44 18.29 -0.68
N GLY A 163 13.18 18.36 -1.99
CA GLY A 163 12.00 17.82 -2.64
C GLY A 163 12.16 16.37 -3.10
N TYR A 164 11.07 15.78 -3.60
CA TYR A 164 11.14 14.46 -4.22
C TYR A 164 11.85 14.54 -5.57
N ILE A 165 12.80 13.64 -5.80
CA ILE A 165 13.20 13.22 -7.14
C ILE A 165 12.41 11.98 -7.55
N THR A 166 12.21 11.79 -8.84
CA THR A 166 11.27 10.78 -9.36
C THR A 166 11.90 9.90 -10.42
N PHE A 167 11.54 8.63 -10.39
CA PHE A 167 11.73 7.75 -11.54
C PHE A 167 10.85 8.19 -12.71
N SER A 168 11.32 7.96 -13.92
CA SER A 168 10.63 8.32 -15.15
C SER A 168 9.56 7.28 -15.48
N PRO A 169 8.27 7.65 -15.55
CA PRO A 169 7.22 6.74 -15.98
C PRO A 169 7.35 6.32 -17.45
N GLY A 170 8.19 7.01 -18.24
CA GLY A 170 8.43 6.69 -19.65
C GLY A 170 9.41 5.53 -19.88
N ILE A 171 10.06 5.03 -18.83
CA ILE A 171 11.01 3.92 -18.91
C ILE A 171 10.27 2.61 -18.62
N PRO A 172 10.19 1.64 -19.54
CA PRO A 172 9.46 0.38 -19.32
C PRO A 172 9.93 -0.40 -18.09
N ALA A 173 11.24 -0.41 -17.83
CA ALA A 173 11.81 -1.08 -16.66
C ALA A 173 11.33 -0.49 -15.32
N VAL A 174 11.00 0.82 -15.28
CA VAL A 174 10.39 1.46 -14.10
C VAL A 174 8.94 1.01 -13.89
N GLN A 175 8.22 0.67 -14.97
CA GLN A 175 6.83 0.20 -14.89
C GLN A 175 6.74 -1.27 -14.47
N GLU A 176 7.76 -2.06 -14.82
CA GLU A 176 7.85 -3.49 -14.49
C GLU A 176 8.28 -3.72 -13.04
N HIS A 177 9.06 -2.81 -12.47
CA HIS A 177 9.49 -2.82 -11.06
C HIS A 177 8.34 -2.47 -10.11
#